data_AF-A0A349VJ71-F1
#
_entry.id   AF-A0A349VJ71-F1
#
_cell.length_a   1.000
_cell.length_b   1.000
_cell.length_c   1.000
_cell.angle_alpha   90.00
_cell.angle_beta   90.00
_cell.angle_gamma   90.00
#
_symmetry.space_group_name_H-M   'P 1'
#
loop_
_entity.id
_entity.type
_entity.pdbx_description
1 polymer ?
#
loop_
_entity_poly.entity_id
_entity_poly.type
_entity_poly.pdbx_seq_one_letter_code
_entity_poly.pdbx_strand_id
1 'polypeptide(L)'
;MKTHKPKAFTLIELLVVIAIIGVLVGLLLPAVQQAREAARRSACKNNLKQVGLALHSFESANRALPPGYLYTSGATYDSQSSDISGEDDAANHKGFAWGAMILPIMEKQVLYDRFEFDLPCFLPANKSARETSVSPYL
;
A
#
# COMPACT_ATOMS: atom_id res chain seq x y z
N MET A 1 2.68 34.15 -59.72
CA MET A 1 2.84 33.21 -58.59
C MET A 1 3.94 33.74 -57.67
N LYS A 2 3.60 34.37 -56.53
CA LYS A 2 4.60 35.00 -55.64
C LYS A 2 5.19 33.93 -54.73
N THR A 3 6.43 33.53 -54.97
CA THR A 3 7.18 32.56 -54.16
C THR A 3 7.67 33.23 -52.88
N HIS A 4 7.12 32.86 -51.72
CA HIS A 4 7.62 33.32 -50.43
C HIS A 4 8.99 32.69 -50.15
N LYS A 5 10.04 33.52 -50.02
CA LYS A 5 11.35 33.05 -49.54
C LYS A 5 11.22 32.67 -48.05
N PRO A 6 11.67 31.48 -47.62
CA PRO A 6 11.69 31.13 -46.20
C PRO A 6 12.64 32.09 -45.47
N LYS A 7 12.20 32.63 -44.33
CA LYS A 7 13.08 33.44 -43.46
C LYS A 7 14.13 32.50 -42.85
N ALA A 8 15.41 32.78 -43.08
CA ALA A 8 16.50 32.08 -42.42
C ALA A 8 16.57 32.52 -40.96
N PHE A 9 16.68 31.55 -40.05
CA PHE A 9 16.74 31.78 -38.61
C PHE A 9 18.15 32.21 -38.21
N THR A 10 18.27 33.22 -37.35
CA THR A 10 19.58 33.67 -36.86
C THR A 10 20.04 32.82 -35.68
N LEU A 11 21.35 32.61 -35.54
CA LEU A 11 21.95 31.85 -34.44
C LEU A 11 21.58 32.45 -33.07
N ILE A 12 21.43 33.78 -33.02
CA ILE A 12 21.01 34.53 -31.83
C ILE A 12 19.58 34.19 -31.42
N GLU A 13 18.64 34.15 -32.37
CA GLU A 13 17.24 33.79 -32.08
C GLU A 13 17.15 32.38 -31.47
N LEU A 14 17.96 31.43 -31.95
CA LEU A 14 18.00 30.07 -31.39
C LEU A 14 18.59 30.05 -29.99
N LEU A 15 19.68 30.79 -29.77
CA LEU A 15 20.39 30.84 -28.51
C LEU A 15 19.52 31.43 -27.38
N VAL A 16 18.77 32.49 -27.68
CA VAL A 16 17.85 33.10 -26.70
C VAL A 16 16.75 32.11 -26.30
N VAL A 17 16.20 31.36 -27.24
CA VAL A 17 15.13 30.39 -26.96
C VAL A 17 15.64 29.26 -26.05
N ILE A 18 16.80 28.68 -26.35
CA ILE A 18 17.37 27.62 -25.49
C ILE A 18 17.74 28.16 -24.10
N ALA A 19 18.20 29.41 -24.00
CA ALA A 19 18.51 30.05 -22.72
C ALA A 19 17.24 30.21 -21.86
N ILE A 20 16.14 30.66 -22.45
CA ILE A 20 14.85 30.78 -21.76
C ILE A 20 14.35 29.41 -21.31
N ILE A 21 14.38 28.39 -22.18
CA ILE A 21 13.97 27.02 -21.81
C ILE A 21 14.85 26.48 -20.67
N GLY A 22 16.17 26.70 -20.73
CA GLY A 22 17.10 26.27 -19.69
C GLY A 22 16.79 26.89 -18.32
N VAL A 23 16.47 28.19 -18.28
CA VAL A 23 16.05 28.86 -17.04
C VAL A 23 14.72 28.30 -16.53
N LEU A 24 13.73 28.14 -17.41
CA LEU A 24 12.42 27.59 -17.03
C LEU A 24 12.56 26.16 -16.45
N VAL A 25 13.31 25.27 -17.13
CA VAL A 25 13.54 23.90 -16.65
C VAL A 25 14.37 23.87 -15.36
N GLY A 26 15.37 24.75 -15.26
CA GLY A 26 16.20 24.88 -14.04
C GLY A 26 15.39 25.26 -12.81
N LEU A 27 14.35 26.09 -12.97
CA LEU A 27 13.42 26.44 -11.89
C LEU A 27 12.40 25.31 -11.61
N LEU A 28 12.02 24.54 -12.62
CA LEU A 28 10.99 23.49 -12.50
C LEU A 28 11.51 22.19 -11.87
N LEU A 29 12.76 21.78 -12.15
CA LEU A 29 13.35 20.55 -11.61
C LEU A 29 13.27 20.41 -10.08
N PRO A 30 13.73 21.39 -9.27
CA PRO A 30 13.63 21.29 -7.82
C PRO A 30 12.17 21.31 -7.34
N ALA A 31 11.30 22.07 -8.00
CA ALA A 31 9.88 22.17 -7.65
C ALA A 31 9.12 20.85 -7.89
N VAL A 32 9.39 20.16 -9.00
CA VAL A 32 8.76 18.87 -9.32
C VAL A 32 9.10 17.81 -8.28
N GLN A 33 10.34 17.80 -7.77
CA GLN A 33 10.72 16.84 -6.72
C GLN A 33 10.03 17.14 -5.39
N GLN A 34 9.95 18.42 -5.00
CA GLN A 34 9.18 18.81 -3.81
C GLN A 34 7.71 18.42 -3.91
N ALA A 35 7.10 18.60 -5.09
CA ALA A 35 5.72 18.18 -5.36
C ALA A 35 5.56 16.66 -5.27
N ARG A 36 6.52 15.87 -5.80
CA ARG A 36 6.50 14.40 -5.67
C ARG A 36 6.61 13.96 -4.22
N GLU A 37 7.50 14.56 -3.43
CA GLU A 37 7.60 14.24 -2.00
C GLU A 37 6.32 14.62 -1.24
N ALA A 38 5.72 15.78 -1.54
CA ALA A 38 4.45 16.19 -0.95
C ALA A 38 3.31 15.23 -1.32
N ALA A 39 3.27 14.74 -2.56
CA ALA A 39 2.29 13.75 -3.01
C ALA A 39 2.46 12.42 -2.27
N ARG A 40 3.70 11.93 -2.12
CA ARG A 40 3.97 10.68 -1.36
C ARG A 40 3.58 10.80 0.11
N ARG A 41 3.89 11.93 0.75
CA ARG A 41 3.44 12.20 2.13
C ARG A 41 1.92 12.27 2.24
N SER A 42 1.25 12.92 1.27
CA SER A 42 -0.21 13.03 1.26
C SER A 42 -0.88 11.66 1.10
N ALA A 43 -0.34 10.82 0.22
CA ALA A 43 -0.80 9.45 0.03
C ALA A 43 -0.63 8.61 1.32
N CYS A 44 0.55 8.63 1.94
CA CYS A 44 0.80 7.92 3.21
C CYS A 44 -0.13 8.40 4.33
N LYS A 45 -0.31 9.71 4.48
CA LYS A 45 -1.26 10.27 5.46
C LYS A 45 -2.70 9.81 5.21
N ASN A 46 -3.11 9.72 3.94
CA ASN A 46 -4.43 9.22 3.58
C ASN A 46 -4.57 7.72 3.88
N ASN A 47 -3.55 6.90 3.62
CA ASN A 47 -3.55 5.47 3.98
C ASN A 47 -3.72 5.29 5.50
N LEU A 48 -2.93 6.01 6.31
CA LEU A 48 -3.05 5.97 7.77
C LEU A 48 -4.43 6.45 8.25
N LYS A 49 -4.99 7.48 7.62
CA LYS A 49 -6.35 7.94 7.92
C LYS A 49 -7.39 6.87 7.62
N GLN A 50 -7.29 6.17 6.48
CA GLN A 50 -8.20 5.07 6.14
C GLN A 50 -8.11 3.92 7.15
N VAL A 51 -6.89 3.55 7.57
CA VAL A 51 -6.68 2.54 8.61
C VAL A 51 -7.32 2.98 9.93
N GLY A 52 -7.06 4.21 10.37
CA GLY A 52 -7.66 4.75 11.61
C GLY A 52 -9.19 4.78 11.58
N LEU A 53 -9.78 5.20 10.45
CA LEU A 53 -11.23 5.16 10.25
C LEU A 53 -11.77 3.72 10.29
N ALA A 54 -11.05 2.76 9.70
CA ALA A 54 -11.45 1.37 9.73
C ALA A 54 -11.39 0.78 11.15
N LEU A 55 -10.37 1.10 11.93
CA LEU A 55 -10.26 0.71 13.33
C LEU A 55 -11.41 1.27 14.17
N HIS A 56 -11.75 2.55 14.02
CA HIS A 56 -12.89 3.16 14.71
C HIS A 56 -14.24 2.58 14.26
N SER A 57 -14.39 2.28 12.97
CA SER A 57 -15.62 1.64 12.45
C SER A 57 -15.77 0.22 13.00
N PHE A 58 -14.66 -0.52 13.13
CA PHE A 58 -14.65 -1.83 13.76
C PHE A 58 -15.07 -1.72 15.23
N GLU A 59 -14.51 -0.77 15.98
CA GLU A 59 -14.85 -0.53 17.38
C GLU A 59 -16.32 -0.15 17.55
N SER A 60 -16.85 0.73 16.69
CA SER A 60 -18.26 1.11 16.73
C SER A 60 -19.21 -0.08 16.52
N ALA A 61 -18.84 -1.06 15.69
CA ALA A 61 -19.66 -2.25 15.43
C ALA A 61 -19.48 -3.35 16.49
N ASN A 62 -18.27 -3.55 17.00
CA ASN A 62 -17.91 -4.68 17.88
C ASN A 62 -17.77 -4.30 19.35
N ARG A 63 -17.86 -3.00 19.69
CA ARG A 63 -17.61 -2.42 21.03
C ARG A 63 -16.23 -2.74 21.61
N ALA A 64 -15.28 -3.04 20.74
CA ALA A 64 -13.90 -3.34 21.07
C ALA A 64 -13.01 -3.04 19.86
N LEU A 65 -11.79 -2.59 20.10
CA LEU A 65 -10.78 -2.51 19.04
C LEU A 65 -10.47 -3.91 18.50
N PRO A 66 -10.05 -4.02 17.22
CA PRO A 66 -9.68 -5.32 16.67
C PRO A 66 -8.49 -5.90 17.43
N PRO A 67 -8.47 -7.23 17.63
CA PRO A 67 -7.42 -7.89 18.38
C PRO A 67 -6.06 -7.68 17.70
N GLY A 68 -5.04 -7.35 18.49
CA GLY A 68 -3.66 -7.29 17.99
C GLY A 68 -3.16 -8.66 17.53
N TYR A 69 -3.68 -9.73 18.14
CA TYR A 69 -3.36 -11.11 17.81
C TYR A 69 -4.50 -12.04 18.26
N LEU A 70 -4.98 -12.91 17.38
CA LEU A 70 -6.01 -13.90 17.69
C LEU A 70 -5.39 -15.19 18.23
N TYR A 71 -5.59 -15.38 19.53
CA TYR A 71 -5.32 -16.61 20.26
C TYR A 71 -6.51 -17.56 20.16
N THR A 72 -6.27 -18.86 19.93
CA THR A 72 -7.31 -19.89 20.11
C THR A 72 -6.70 -21.09 20.83
N SER A 73 -7.12 -21.32 22.08
CA SER A 73 -6.78 -22.56 22.78
C SER A 73 -7.46 -23.75 22.10
N GLY A 74 -6.70 -24.80 21.83
CA GLY A 74 -7.24 -26.08 21.34
C GLY A 74 -7.28 -26.25 19.82
N ALA A 75 -6.67 -25.38 19.03
CA ALA A 75 -6.40 -25.70 17.62
C ALA A 75 -5.30 -26.77 17.57
N THR A 76 -5.69 -28.04 17.60
CA THR A 76 -4.81 -29.15 17.24
C THR A 76 -4.60 -29.13 15.73
N TYR A 77 -3.48 -28.59 15.29
CA TYR A 77 -2.94 -28.78 13.95
C TYR A 77 -1.57 -29.45 14.07
N ASP A 78 -1.20 -30.25 13.07
CA ASP A 78 0.12 -30.89 13.04
C ASP A 78 1.20 -29.81 12.91
N SER A 79 2.11 -29.70 13.87
CA SER A 79 3.18 -28.68 13.85
C SER A 79 4.13 -28.85 12.67
N GLN A 80 4.19 -30.04 12.07
CA GLN A 80 4.92 -30.30 10.81
C GLN A 80 4.22 -29.73 9.57
N SER A 81 2.96 -29.29 9.68
CA SER A 81 2.19 -28.71 8.57
C SER A 81 2.36 -27.20 8.41
N SER A 82 3.15 -26.56 9.27
CA SER A 82 3.48 -25.13 9.12
C SER A 82 4.49 -24.93 7.98
N ASP A 83 4.18 -24.04 7.05
CA ASP A 83 5.09 -23.68 5.94
C ASP A 83 6.20 -22.70 6.38
N ILE A 84 6.26 -22.36 7.67
CA ILE A 84 7.22 -21.44 8.27
C ILE A 84 8.16 -22.23 9.16
N SER A 85 9.43 -22.30 8.77
CA SER A 85 10.48 -22.89 9.59
C SER A 85 10.83 -21.98 10.78
N GLY A 86 10.68 -22.47 12.02
CA GLY A 86 11.19 -21.82 13.23
C GLY A 86 10.16 -21.29 14.23
N GLU A 87 8.87 -21.61 14.06
CA GLU A 87 7.83 -21.26 15.03
C GLU A 87 7.61 -22.45 15.99
N ASP A 88 8.46 -22.56 17.01
CA ASP A 88 8.40 -23.59 18.08
C ASP A 88 7.15 -23.49 18.98
N ASP A 89 6.19 -22.63 18.65
CA ASP A 89 4.94 -22.45 19.39
C ASP A 89 3.79 -23.25 18.73
N ALA A 90 4.03 -24.56 18.61
CA ALA A 90 3.09 -25.59 18.18
C ALA A 90 1.80 -25.70 19.05
N ALA A 91 1.57 -24.75 19.94
CA ALA A 91 0.44 -24.74 20.85
C ALA A 91 -0.34 -23.43 20.71
N ASN A 92 -1.43 -23.46 19.93
CA ASN A 92 -2.66 -22.71 20.18
C ASN A 92 -2.78 -21.25 19.69
N HIS A 93 -2.37 -20.95 18.44
CA HIS A 93 -2.53 -19.60 17.90
C HIS A 93 -3.10 -19.59 16.49
N LYS A 94 -4.13 -18.77 16.21
CA LYS A 94 -4.62 -18.57 14.83
C LYS A 94 -3.73 -17.62 14.03
N GLY A 95 -2.95 -16.78 14.71
CA GLY A 95 -1.96 -15.90 14.07
C GLY A 95 -2.52 -14.72 13.27
N PHE A 96 -3.84 -14.49 13.30
CA PHE A 96 -4.44 -13.32 12.67
C PHE A 96 -4.32 -12.08 13.55
N ALA A 97 -3.92 -10.96 12.97
CA ALA A 97 -3.83 -9.67 13.64
C ALA A 97 -4.96 -8.73 13.20
N TRP A 98 -4.98 -7.52 13.77
CA TRP A 98 -5.97 -6.47 13.51
C TRP A 98 -6.18 -6.20 12.01
N GLY A 99 -5.13 -6.29 11.20
CA GLY A 99 -5.16 -6.03 9.77
C GLY A 99 -6.14 -6.96 9.03
N ALA A 100 -6.17 -8.25 9.40
CA ALA A 100 -7.12 -9.21 8.82
C ALA A 100 -8.57 -8.86 9.20
N MET A 101 -8.79 -8.38 10.43
CA MET A 101 -10.14 -8.10 10.95
C MET A 101 -10.80 -6.88 10.31
N ILE A 102 -10.01 -5.92 9.84
CA ILE A 102 -10.53 -4.69 9.24
C ILE A 102 -10.62 -4.75 7.70
N LEU A 103 -10.17 -5.85 7.07
CA LEU A 103 -10.24 -6.00 5.60
C LEU A 103 -11.66 -5.75 5.03
N PRO A 104 -12.77 -6.24 5.63
CA PRO A 104 -14.11 -5.95 5.14
C PRO A 104 -14.41 -4.45 5.09
N ILE A 105 -14.00 -3.72 6.14
CA ILE A 105 -14.21 -2.27 6.27
C ILE A 105 -13.34 -1.49 5.27
N MET A 106 -12.22 -2.07 4.84
CA MET A 106 -11.31 -1.50 3.84
C MET A 106 -11.65 -1.90 2.41
N GLU A 107 -12.87 -2.38 2.17
CA GLU A 107 -13.35 -2.86 0.87
C GLU A 107 -12.44 -3.98 0.30
N LYS A 108 -11.94 -4.84 1.18
CA LYS A 108 -11.12 -6.01 0.84
C LYS A 108 -11.84 -7.32 1.19
N GLN A 109 -13.15 -7.37 0.98
CA GLN A 109 -13.99 -8.53 1.26
C GLN A 109 -13.48 -9.79 0.55
N VAL A 110 -13.12 -9.69 -0.73
CA VAL A 110 -12.59 -10.83 -1.52
C VAL A 110 -11.31 -11.42 -0.91
N LEU A 111 -10.48 -10.60 -0.27
CA LEU A 111 -9.28 -11.09 0.43
C LEU A 111 -9.65 -11.69 1.79
N TYR A 112 -10.59 -11.06 2.51
CA TYR A 112 -11.10 -11.57 3.78
C TYR A 112 -11.71 -12.97 3.63
N ASP A 113 -12.53 -13.17 2.60
CA ASP A 113 -13.21 -14.45 2.33
C ASP A 113 -12.26 -15.59 1.93
N ARG A 114 -11.02 -15.26 1.54
CA ARG A 114 -9.98 -16.26 1.25
C ARG A 114 -9.30 -16.79 2.50
N PHE A 115 -9.44 -16.12 3.64
CA PHE A 115 -8.85 -16.61 4.88
C PHE A 115 -9.72 -17.69 5.51
N GLU A 116 -9.12 -18.85 5.72
CA GLU A 116 -9.71 -19.91 6.53
C GLU A 116 -9.42 -19.61 7.99
N PHE A 117 -10.33 -18.86 8.65
CA PHE A 117 -10.18 -18.46 10.04
C PHE A 117 -10.24 -19.61 11.04
N ASP A 118 -10.69 -20.80 10.63
CA ASP A 118 -10.67 -22.00 11.46
C ASP A 118 -9.27 -22.62 11.56
N LEU A 119 -8.39 -22.30 10.61
CA LEU A 119 -7.00 -22.74 10.58
C LEU A 119 -6.04 -21.59 10.96
N PRO A 120 -4.85 -21.91 11.49
CA PRO A 120 -3.82 -20.90 11.67
C PRO A 120 -3.39 -20.22 10.36
N CYS A 121 -3.01 -18.95 10.45
CA CYS A 121 -2.61 -18.13 9.31
C CYS A 121 -1.31 -18.59 8.64
N PHE A 122 -0.50 -19.42 9.32
CA PHE A 122 0.78 -19.94 8.85
C PHE A 122 0.73 -21.32 8.21
N LEU A 123 -0.46 -21.92 8.13
CA LEU A 123 -0.66 -23.12 7.34
C LEU A 123 -0.72 -22.79 5.83
N PRO A 124 -0.32 -23.74 4.97
CA PRO A 124 -0.35 -23.57 3.50
C PRO A 124 -1.69 -23.06 2.96
N ALA A 125 -2.80 -23.46 3.57
CA ALA A 125 -4.15 -23.03 3.19
C ALA A 125 -4.31 -21.49 3.17
N ASN A 126 -3.69 -20.80 4.13
CA ASN A 126 -3.77 -19.35 4.27
C ASN A 126 -2.61 -18.59 3.59
N LYS A 127 -1.61 -19.30 3.04
CA LYS A 127 -0.39 -18.69 2.49
C LYS A 127 -0.68 -17.65 1.40
N SER A 128 -1.51 -18.02 0.42
CA SER A 128 -1.84 -17.12 -0.71
C SER A 128 -2.54 -15.84 -0.25
N ALA A 129 -3.46 -15.94 0.71
CA ALA A 129 -4.17 -14.78 1.25
C ALA A 129 -3.22 -13.89 2.08
N ARG A 130 -2.37 -14.50 2.92
CA ARG A 130 -1.42 -13.77 3.77
C ARG A 130 -0.34 -13.02 2.99
N GLU A 131 0.16 -13.60 1.90
CA GLU A 131 1.21 -12.98 1.07
C GLU A 131 0.66 -11.89 0.13
N THR A 132 -0.67 -11.72 0.08
CA THR A 132 -1.29 -10.68 -0.75
C THR A 132 -1.01 -9.30 -0.18
N SER A 133 -0.31 -8.47 -0.94
CA SER A 133 -0.01 -7.08 -0.59
C SER A 133 -1.25 -6.19 -0.65
N VAL A 134 -1.50 -5.43 0.43
CA VAL A 134 -2.62 -4.49 0.54
C VAL A 134 -2.07 -3.07 0.59
N SER A 135 -2.33 -2.28 -0.46
CA SER A 135 -1.70 -0.96 -0.66
C SER A 135 -1.84 0.03 0.52
N PRO A 136 -2.95 0.09 1.28
CA PRO A 136 -3.03 0.91 2.49
C PRO A 136 -2.09 0.52 3.64
N TYR A 137 -1.55 -0.70 3.64
CA TYR A 137 -0.64 -1.20 4.68
C TYR A 137 0.85 -1.08 4.33
N LEU A 138 1.17 -0.60 3.12
CA LEU A 138 2.51 -0.44 2.57
C LEU A 138 2.84 1.05 2.41
#